data_AF-A0A9C8PZV3-F1
#
_entry.id   AF-A0A9C8PZV3-F1
#
_cell.length_a   1.000
_cell.length_b   1.000
_cell.length_c   1.000
_cell.angle_alpha   90.00
_cell.angle_beta   90.00
_cell.angle_gamma   90.00
#
_symmetry.space_group_name_H-M   'P 1'
#
loop_
_entity.id
_entity.type
_entity.pdbx_description
1 polymer ?
#
loop_
_entity_poly.entity_id
_entity_poly.type
_entity_poly.pdbx_seq_one_letter_code
_entity_poly.pdbx_strand_id
1 'polypeptide(L)'
;MNWREIGGPPVQAPSRRGFGTTIIEKTIPYELKGTVKTRYLLTGFEADITIPSTSLALEQETVMSAPKNETFQPVSNENPLTGEVLVVEDNMIIAMDASDILADHGASKVHMAGSVEDAQSIINSNTISFALLDVNLGDQTSLPVANNLAERGIPFILATGYGDAEAITASYPSSFVINKPFTVETLLSAMQKALV
;
A
#
# COMPACT_ATOMS: atom_id res chain seq x y z
N MET A 1 3.81 13.91 22.05
CA MET A 1 3.67 15.20 21.32
C MET A 1 2.23 15.65 21.44
N ASN A 2 2.02 16.95 21.65
CA ASN A 2 0.68 17.54 21.72
C ASN A 2 0.53 18.52 20.56
N TRP A 3 -0.52 18.38 19.76
CA TRP A 3 -0.80 19.20 18.59
C TRP A 3 -2.17 19.86 18.71
N ARG A 4 -2.26 21.11 18.27
CA ARG A 4 -3.47 21.93 18.36
C ARG A 4 -3.58 22.83 17.14
N GLU A 5 -4.73 22.77 16.48
CA GLU A 5 -5.12 23.68 15.41
C GLU A 5 -6.22 24.62 15.87
N ILE A 6 -6.06 25.92 15.61
CA ILE A 6 -6.98 26.99 16.02
C ILE A 6 -7.18 27.98 14.86
N GLY A 7 -8.36 28.60 14.81
CA GLY A 7 -8.70 29.62 13.80
C GLY A 7 -9.38 29.08 12.54
N GLY A 8 -9.69 27.78 12.49
CA GLY A 8 -10.49 27.16 11.44
C GLY A 8 -12.00 27.28 11.65
N PRO A 9 -12.83 26.86 10.67
CA PRO A 9 -14.28 26.78 10.83
C PRO A 9 -14.67 25.79 11.96
N PRO A 10 -15.90 25.88 12.51
CA PRO A 10 -16.35 25.01 13.59
C PRO A 10 -16.18 23.52 13.26
N VAL A 11 -15.46 22.79 14.11
CA VAL A 11 -15.10 21.39 13.87
C VAL A 11 -16.14 20.46 14.51
N GLN A 12 -16.50 19.40 13.79
CA GLN A 12 -17.26 18.26 14.31
C GLN A 12 -16.48 16.97 14.08
N ALA A 13 -16.74 15.95 14.91
CA ALA A 13 -16.16 14.63 14.69
C ALA A 13 -16.58 14.11 13.29
N PRO A 14 -15.63 13.58 12.51
CA PRO A 14 -15.92 13.09 11.17
C PRO A 14 -16.93 11.93 11.23
N SER A 15 -17.94 11.98 10.36
CA SER A 15 -18.99 10.95 10.24
C SER A 15 -18.62 9.83 9.27
N ARG A 16 -17.60 10.05 8.42
CA ARG A 16 -17.00 9.04 7.54
C ARG A 16 -15.63 8.65 8.07
N ARG A 17 -15.34 7.34 8.10
CA ARG A 17 -13.99 6.83 8.34
C ARG A 17 -13.21 6.84 7.03
N GLY A 18 -12.29 7.78 6.89
CA GLY A 18 -11.35 7.87 5.78
C GLY A 18 -9.90 7.92 6.27
N PHE A 19 -8.95 8.17 5.36
CA PHE A 19 -7.50 8.19 5.56
C PHE A 19 -7.03 8.76 6.92
N GLY A 20 -7.36 10.02 7.21
CA GLY A 20 -6.89 10.70 8.42
C GLY A 20 -7.41 10.10 9.73
N THR A 21 -8.65 9.62 9.77
CA THR A 21 -9.24 9.02 10.98
C THR A 21 -8.65 7.64 11.25
N THR A 22 -8.38 6.85 10.20
CA THR A 22 -7.80 5.50 10.33
C THR A 22 -6.35 5.54 10.82
N ILE A 23 -5.53 6.48 10.32
CA ILE A 23 -4.13 6.65 10.76
C ILE A 23 -4.06 6.98 12.26
N ILE A 24 -4.90 7.92 12.69
CA ILE A 24 -4.97 8.39 14.08
C ILE A 24 -5.46 7.26 15.01
N GLU A 25 -6.48 6.51 14.60
CA GLU A 25 -7.17 5.56 15.49
C GLU A 25 -6.58 4.15 15.48
N LYS A 26 -5.96 3.70 14.37
CA LYS A 26 -5.45 2.32 14.22
C LYS A 26 -3.93 2.23 14.13
N THR A 27 -3.27 3.08 13.35
CA THR A 27 -1.82 2.90 13.11
C THR A 27 -0.99 3.19 14.34
N ILE A 28 -1.25 4.30 15.03
CA ILE A 28 -0.44 4.67 16.20
C ILE A 28 -0.58 3.64 17.33
N PRO A 29 -1.78 3.13 17.68
CA PRO A 29 -1.91 2.09 18.71
C PRO A 29 -1.35 0.73 18.31
N TYR A 30 -1.54 0.30 17.05
CA TYR A 30 -1.24 -1.08 16.64
C TYR A 30 0.19 -1.26 16.10
N GLU A 31 0.71 -0.35 15.27
CA GLU A 31 2.04 -0.51 14.66
C GLU A 31 3.14 0.14 15.49
N LEU A 32 2.86 1.32 16.07
CA LEU A 32 3.86 2.05 16.84
C LEU A 32 3.82 1.75 18.34
N LYS A 33 2.86 0.93 18.80
CA LYS A 33 2.54 0.67 20.23
C LYS A 33 2.33 1.96 21.03
N GLY A 34 1.82 2.99 20.35
CA GLY A 34 1.56 4.30 20.90
C GLY A 34 0.14 4.47 21.42
N THR A 35 -0.21 5.69 21.81
CA THR A 35 -1.59 6.07 22.13
C THR A 35 -1.94 7.38 21.43
N VAL A 36 -3.20 7.52 21.04
CA VAL A 36 -3.73 8.76 20.47
C VAL A 36 -5.03 9.12 21.16
N LYS A 37 -5.15 10.40 21.54
CA LYS A 37 -6.41 10.97 22.02
C LYS A 37 -6.73 12.19 21.18
N THR A 38 -7.85 12.15 20.46
CA THR A 38 -8.35 13.28 19.68
C THR A 38 -9.51 13.97 20.37
N ARG A 39 -9.60 15.28 20.20
CA ARG A 39 -10.70 16.12 20.68
C ARG A 39 -11.11 17.07 19.56
N TYR A 40 -12.37 16.99 19.16
CA TYR A 40 -12.97 17.89 18.18
C TYR A 40 -13.76 18.96 18.95
N LEU A 41 -13.21 20.17 19.02
CA LEU A 41 -13.83 21.30 19.72
C LEU A 41 -14.42 22.27 18.69
N LEU A 42 -15.46 23.00 19.07
CA LEU A 42 -16.02 24.07 18.24
C LEU A 42 -14.97 25.14 17.85
N THR A 43 -13.91 25.27 18.64
CA THR A 43 -12.81 26.24 18.44
C THR A 43 -11.63 25.67 17.66
N GLY A 44 -11.64 24.38 17.30
CA GLY A 44 -10.52 23.74 16.60
C GLY A 44 -10.32 22.26 16.96
N PHE A 45 -9.19 21.72 16.51
CA PHE A 45 -8.84 20.30 16.68
C PHE A 45 -7.63 20.14 17.62
N GLU A 46 -7.66 19.13 18.47
CA GLU A 46 -6.56 18.78 19.37
C GLU A 46 -6.26 17.28 19.30
N ALA A 47 -4.96 16.94 19.32
CA ALA A 47 -4.49 15.56 19.40
C ALA A 47 -3.30 15.42 20.35
N ASP A 48 -3.38 14.44 21.25
CA ASP A 48 -2.23 13.98 22.04
C ASP A 48 -1.76 12.64 21.48
N ILE A 49 -0.52 12.59 21.01
CA ILE A 49 0.10 11.40 20.41
C ILE A 49 1.31 11.00 21.26
N THR A 50 1.32 9.77 21.75
CA THR A 50 2.46 9.20 22.48
C THR A 50 2.97 7.99 21.74
N ILE A 51 4.25 7.98 21.39
CA ILE A 51 4.90 6.84 20.73
C ILE A 51 6.13 6.45 21.57
N PRO A 52 6.32 5.16 21.91
CA PRO A 52 7.52 4.70 22.60
C PRO A 52 8.77 4.89 21.72
N SER A 53 9.87 5.34 22.32
CA SER A 53 11.13 5.64 21.62
C SER A 53 11.76 4.44 20.90
N THR A 54 11.37 3.22 21.25
CA THR A 54 11.79 1.98 20.59
C THR A 54 11.22 1.80 19.19
N SER A 55 10.21 2.61 18.79
CA SER A 55 9.59 2.58 17.47
C SER A 55 10.16 3.65 16.52
N LEU A 56 11.22 4.37 16.93
CA LEU A 56 11.91 5.36 16.11
C LEU A 56 13.07 4.68 15.37
N ALA A 57 12.87 4.33 14.10
CA ALA A 57 13.99 4.09 13.20
C ALA A 57 14.57 5.45 12.80
N LEU A 58 15.80 5.74 13.23
CA LEU A 58 16.55 6.90 12.75
C LEU A 58 16.97 6.60 11.30
N GLU A 59 16.20 7.08 10.33
CA GLU A 59 16.65 7.09 8.93
C GLU A 59 17.87 8.00 8.81
N GLN A 60 19.00 7.45 8.39
CA GLN A 60 20.14 8.23 7.94
C GLN A 60 19.79 8.85 6.59
N GLU A 61 19.68 10.18 6.56
CA GLU A 61 19.66 10.98 5.33
C GLU A 61 20.84 10.59 4.44
N THR A 62 20.61 9.73 3.45
CA THR A 62 21.58 9.50 2.39
C THR A 62 21.19 10.40 1.22
N VAL A 63 21.83 11.56 1.19
CA VAL A 63 21.90 12.55 0.11
C VAL A 63 21.52 12.01 -1.28
N MET A 64 20.47 12.64 -1.83
CA MET A 64 20.06 12.63 -3.23
C MET A 64 21.24 12.62 -4.21
N SER A 65 21.25 11.62 -5.09
CA SER A 65 21.76 11.76 -6.46
C SER A 65 20.56 11.67 -7.41
N ALA A 66 20.12 12.83 -7.93
CA ALA A 66 19.05 12.88 -8.92
C ALA A 66 19.44 12.11 -10.19
N PRO A 67 18.56 11.26 -10.78
CA PRO A 67 18.75 10.83 -12.14
C PRO A 67 18.45 12.01 -13.09
N LYS A 68 19.31 12.14 -14.11
CA LYS A 68 19.30 13.19 -15.13
C LYS A 68 17.99 13.18 -15.92
N ASN A 69 17.57 14.39 -16.32
CA ASN A 69 16.58 14.68 -17.36
C ASN A 69 16.57 13.63 -18.48
N GLU A 70 15.62 12.71 -18.44
CA GLU A 70 15.14 12.03 -19.62
C GLU A 70 13.74 12.58 -19.92
N THR A 71 13.62 13.07 -21.15
CA THR A 71 12.51 13.85 -21.69
C THR A 71 11.18 13.13 -21.47
N PHE A 72 10.29 13.76 -20.70
CA PHE A 72 8.91 13.32 -20.48
C PHE A 72 8.14 13.26 -21.80
N GLN A 73 7.78 12.07 -22.24
CA GLN A 73 6.70 11.87 -23.20
C GLN A 73 5.44 11.49 -22.43
N PRO A 74 4.27 12.11 -22.71
CA PRO A 74 3.02 11.69 -22.11
C PRO A 74 2.68 10.30 -22.64
N VAL A 75 2.86 9.27 -21.81
CA VAL A 75 2.30 7.95 -22.08
C VAL A 75 0.77 8.09 -22.05
N SER A 76 0.13 7.69 -23.13
CA SER A 76 -1.31 7.79 -23.37
C SER A 76 -2.14 7.18 -22.22
N ASN A 77 -3.19 7.91 -21.82
CA ASN A 77 -4.23 7.52 -20.86
C ASN A 77 -5.05 6.29 -21.33
N GLU A 78 -4.45 5.11 -21.35
CA GLU A 78 -5.17 3.84 -21.38
C GLU A 78 -5.12 3.30 -19.95
N ASN A 79 -6.25 3.29 -19.22
CA ASN A 79 -6.32 2.63 -17.92
C ASN A 79 -6.02 1.15 -18.14
N PRO A 80 -4.86 0.63 -17.66
CA PRO A 80 -4.44 -0.72 -18.01
C PRO A 80 -5.27 -1.77 -17.27
N LEU A 81 -5.96 -1.39 -16.19
CA LEU A 81 -6.78 -2.29 -15.39
C LEU A 81 -8.22 -2.32 -15.87
N THR A 82 -8.76 -3.55 -15.90
CA THR A 82 -10.19 -3.81 -15.97
C THR A 82 -10.53 -4.91 -14.97
N GLY A 83 -11.69 -4.82 -14.31
CA GLY A 83 -12.16 -5.85 -13.36
C GLY A 83 -11.74 -5.65 -11.90
N GLU A 84 -11.79 -6.72 -11.12
CA GLU A 84 -11.49 -6.69 -9.68
C GLU A 84 -10.03 -7.07 -9.43
N VAL A 85 -9.33 -6.32 -8.58
CA VAL A 85 -7.91 -6.54 -8.29
C VAL A 85 -7.70 -6.90 -6.82
N LEU A 86 -6.58 -7.57 -6.52
CA LEU A 86 -6.19 -7.97 -5.18
C LEU A 86 -4.90 -7.28 -4.74
N VAL A 87 -4.89 -6.71 -3.55
CA VAL A 87 -3.69 -6.23 -2.84
C VAL A 87 -3.45 -7.15 -1.64
N VAL A 88 -2.25 -7.73 -1.56
CA VAL A 88 -1.84 -8.60 -0.44
C VAL A 88 -0.71 -7.90 0.31
N GLU A 89 -0.98 -7.43 1.51
CA GLU A 89 -0.10 -6.58 2.29
C GLU A 89 -0.52 -6.62 3.76
N ASP A 90 0.42 -6.89 4.67
CA ASP A 90 0.15 -6.94 6.11
C ASP A 90 0.10 -5.54 6.74
N ASN A 91 0.80 -4.55 6.16
CA ASN A 91 0.68 -3.15 6.57
C ASN A 91 -0.54 -2.47 5.93
N MET A 92 -1.55 -2.18 6.75
CA MET A 92 -2.80 -1.56 6.30
C MET A 92 -2.61 -0.22 5.56
N ILE A 93 -1.62 0.60 5.92
CA ILE A 93 -1.38 1.89 5.24
C ILE A 93 -0.88 1.64 3.82
N ILE A 94 0.12 0.76 3.67
CA ILE A 94 0.67 0.43 2.35
C ILE A 94 -0.41 -0.20 1.47
N ALA A 95 -1.26 -1.06 2.05
CA ALA A 95 -2.38 -1.69 1.35
C ALA A 95 -3.39 -0.65 0.83
N MET A 96 -3.71 0.35 1.65
CA MET A 96 -4.60 1.44 1.29
C MET A 96 -4.01 2.34 0.21
N ASP A 97 -2.74 2.76 0.34
CA ASP A 97 -2.06 3.59 -0.66
C ASP A 97 -2.01 2.87 -2.02
N ALA A 98 -1.67 1.58 -2.03
CA ALA A 98 -1.70 0.76 -3.23
C ALA A 98 -3.12 0.65 -3.83
N SER A 99 -4.13 0.50 -2.97
CA SER A 99 -5.52 0.39 -3.39
C SER A 99 -6.02 1.66 -4.06
N ASP A 100 -5.67 2.83 -3.51
CA ASP A 100 -6.04 4.13 -4.08
C ASP A 100 -5.41 4.29 -5.47
N ILE A 101 -4.13 3.95 -5.61
CA ILE A 101 -3.45 3.98 -6.92
C ILE A 101 -4.15 3.05 -7.92
N LEU A 102 -4.45 1.80 -7.55
CA LEU A 102 -5.09 0.85 -8.46
C LEU A 102 -6.53 1.27 -8.84
N ALA A 103 -7.28 1.83 -7.89
CA ALA A 103 -8.63 2.34 -8.12
C ALA A 103 -8.63 3.52 -9.10
N ASP A 104 -7.73 4.49 -8.91
CA ASP A 104 -7.59 5.66 -9.79
C ASP A 104 -7.21 5.27 -11.23
N HIS A 105 -6.61 4.09 -11.42
CA HIS A 105 -6.14 3.59 -12.71
C HIS A 105 -6.98 2.45 -13.30
N GLY A 106 -8.25 2.32 -12.88
CA GLY A 106 -9.27 1.55 -13.59
C GLY A 106 -9.72 0.24 -12.93
N ALA A 107 -9.22 -0.09 -11.74
CA ALA A 107 -9.78 -1.21 -10.98
C ALA A 107 -11.24 -0.90 -10.60
N SER A 108 -12.16 -1.78 -11.01
CA SER A 108 -13.60 -1.64 -10.66
C SER A 108 -13.86 -1.91 -9.17
N LYS A 109 -12.97 -2.69 -8.54
CA LYS A 109 -12.98 -3.02 -7.13
C LYS A 109 -11.58 -3.46 -6.71
N VAL A 110 -11.14 -3.00 -5.54
CA VAL A 110 -9.89 -3.46 -4.92
C VAL A 110 -10.22 -4.28 -3.69
N HIS A 111 -9.72 -5.51 -3.64
CA HIS A 111 -9.76 -6.36 -2.45
C HIS A 111 -8.42 -6.27 -1.73
N MET A 112 -8.44 -6.20 -0.40
CA MET A 112 -7.24 -6.18 0.43
C MET A 112 -7.18 -7.44 1.29
N ALA A 113 -6.00 -8.05 1.41
CA ALA A 113 -5.73 -9.18 2.28
C ALA A 113 -4.45 -8.92 3.10
N GLY A 114 -4.51 -9.15 4.41
CA GLY A 114 -3.36 -9.03 5.31
C GLY A 114 -2.60 -10.32 5.55
N SER A 115 -3.09 -11.44 5.02
CA SER A 115 -2.50 -12.77 5.20
C SER A 115 -2.71 -13.65 3.97
N VAL A 116 -1.97 -14.76 3.92
CA VAL A 116 -2.10 -15.78 2.86
C VAL A 116 -3.50 -16.39 2.87
N GLU A 117 -4.05 -16.67 4.05
CA GLU A 117 -5.37 -17.31 4.19
C GLU A 117 -6.49 -16.40 3.67
N ASP A 118 -6.44 -15.11 4.00
CA ASP A 118 -7.42 -14.12 3.54
C ASP A 118 -7.31 -13.94 2.02
N ALA A 119 -6.10 -13.83 1.48
CA ALA A 119 -5.87 -13.70 0.05
C ALA A 119 -6.44 -14.91 -0.71
N GLN A 120 -6.19 -16.12 -0.22
CA GLN A 120 -6.69 -17.34 -0.85
C GLN A 120 -8.22 -17.43 -0.82
N SER A 121 -8.84 -17.01 0.29
CA SER A 121 -10.30 -16.92 0.41
C SER A 121 -10.91 -15.96 -0.63
N ILE A 122 -10.27 -14.79 -0.83
CA ILE A 122 -10.70 -13.80 -1.81
C ILE A 122 -10.53 -14.34 -3.24
N ILE A 123 -9.39 -14.95 -3.57
CA ILE A 123 -9.13 -15.56 -4.89
C ILE A 123 -10.14 -16.66 -5.21
N ASN A 124 -10.60 -17.41 -4.21
CA ASN A 124 -11.59 -18.47 -4.40
C ASN A 124 -13.02 -17.95 -4.59
N SER A 125 -13.32 -16.75 -4.08
CA SER A 125 -14.69 -16.22 -4.04
C SER A 125 -14.96 -15.14 -5.08
N ASN A 126 -13.92 -14.60 -5.73
CA ASN A 126 -14.03 -13.46 -6.64
C ASN A 126 -13.25 -13.72 -7.94
N THR A 127 -13.57 -12.96 -8.98
CA THR A 127 -12.85 -13.01 -10.26
C THR A 127 -11.78 -11.93 -10.29
N ILE A 128 -10.58 -12.29 -9.82
CA ILE A 128 -9.43 -11.40 -9.77
C ILE A 128 -8.77 -11.33 -11.15
N SER A 129 -8.66 -10.12 -11.71
CA SER A 129 -8.02 -9.86 -13.00
C SER A 129 -6.54 -9.48 -12.88
N PHE A 130 -6.12 -8.99 -11.71
CA PHE A 130 -4.75 -8.59 -11.43
C PHE A 130 -4.48 -8.60 -9.92
N ALA A 131 -3.24 -8.86 -9.51
CA ALA A 131 -2.85 -8.77 -8.11
C ALA A 131 -1.51 -8.04 -7.87
N LEU A 132 -1.42 -7.31 -6.76
CA LEU A 132 -0.20 -6.76 -6.19
C LEU A 132 0.07 -7.46 -4.86
N LEU A 133 1.25 -8.07 -4.70
CA LEU A 133 1.60 -8.86 -3.54
C LEU A 133 2.85 -8.29 -2.89
N ASP A 134 2.79 -7.95 -1.61
CA ASP A 134 4.01 -7.86 -0.81
C ASP A 134 4.65 -9.24 -0.70
N VAL A 135 5.97 -9.31 -0.87
CA VAL A 135 6.74 -10.54 -0.68
C VAL A 135 6.69 -11.00 0.77
N ASN A 136 6.74 -10.06 1.71
CA ASN A 136 6.76 -10.34 3.14
C ASN A 136 5.40 -9.99 3.79
N LEU A 137 4.81 -10.93 4.53
CA LEU A 137 3.53 -10.73 5.22
C LEU A 137 3.74 -11.03 6.71
N GLY A 138 4.66 -10.31 7.33
CA GLY A 138 5.07 -10.53 8.72
C GLY A 138 5.94 -11.78 8.90
N ASP A 139 5.32 -12.89 9.30
CA ASP A 139 5.97 -14.19 9.56
C ASP A 139 5.84 -15.17 8.38
N GLN A 140 5.10 -14.78 7.33
CA GLN A 140 4.85 -15.55 6.13
C GLN A 140 5.38 -14.83 4.88
N THR A 141 5.42 -15.55 3.76
CA THR A 141 5.65 -14.96 2.44
C THR A 141 4.42 -15.13 1.57
N SER A 142 4.22 -14.25 0.59
CA SER A 142 3.11 -14.34 -0.35
C SER A 142 3.30 -15.40 -1.45
N LEU A 143 4.40 -16.16 -1.43
CA LEU A 143 4.70 -17.21 -2.41
C LEU A 143 3.55 -18.21 -2.64
N PRO A 144 2.82 -18.71 -1.62
CA PRO A 144 1.66 -19.58 -1.85
C PRO A 144 0.56 -18.90 -2.68
N VAL A 145 0.35 -17.59 -2.45
CA VAL A 145 -0.62 -16.78 -3.20
C VAL A 145 -0.16 -16.59 -4.63
N ALA A 146 1.12 -16.26 -4.84
CA ALA A 146 1.71 -16.11 -6.17
C ALA A 146 1.59 -17.39 -7.01
N ASN A 147 1.85 -18.56 -6.40
CA ASN A 147 1.66 -19.85 -7.06
C ASN A 147 0.20 -20.07 -7.47
N ASN A 148 -0.76 -19.77 -6.60
CA ASN A 148 -2.18 -19.93 -6.91
C ASN A 148 -2.63 -19.02 -8.06
N LEU A 149 -2.14 -17.78 -8.09
CA LEU A 149 -2.42 -16.82 -9.17
C LEU A 149 -1.81 -17.30 -10.50
N ALA A 150 -0.56 -17.77 -10.48
CA ALA A 150 0.12 -18.31 -11.64
C ALA A 150 -0.58 -19.55 -12.22
N GLU A 151 -1.01 -20.49 -11.37
CA GLU A 151 -1.79 -21.66 -11.78
C GLU A 151 -3.12 -21.29 -12.47
N ARG A 152 -3.70 -20.15 -12.10
CA ARG A 152 -4.93 -19.61 -12.69
C ARG A 152 -4.69 -18.68 -13.89
N GLY A 153 -3.43 -18.42 -14.23
CA GLY A 153 -3.06 -17.47 -15.29
C GLY A 153 -3.44 -16.02 -14.96
N ILE A 154 -3.55 -15.67 -13.67
CA ILE A 154 -3.85 -14.31 -13.24
C ILE A 154 -2.52 -13.54 -13.14
N PRO A 155 -2.37 -12.40 -13.87
CA PRO A 155 -1.15 -11.62 -13.83
C PRO A 155 -0.98 -10.92 -12.48
N PHE A 156 0.26 -10.85 -12.00
CA PHE A 156 0.56 -10.22 -10.72
C PHE A 156 1.95 -9.58 -10.66
N ILE A 157 2.10 -8.65 -9.71
CA ILE A 157 3.34 -7.96 -9.39
C ILE A 157 3.72 -8.25 -7.95
N LEU A 158 5.01 -8.47 -7.71
CA LEU A 158 5.61 -8.58 -6.39
C LEU A 158 6.20 -7.23 -5.98
N ALA A 159 5.77 -6.71 -4.84
CA ALA A 159 6.40 -5.59 -4.16
C ALA A 159 7.35 -6.13 -3.10
N THR A 160 8.60 -5.66 -3.07
CA THR A 160 9.60 -6.09 -2.08
C THR A 160 10.20 -4.91 -1.33
N GLY A 161 10.52 -5.11 -0.06
CA GLY A 161 11.45 -4.26 0.69
C GLY A 161 12.91 -4.41 0.20
N TYR A 162 13.78 -3.55 0.71
CA TYR A 162 15.20 -3.40 0.35
C TYR A 162 15.93 -4.71 -0.07
N GLY A 163 16.44 -4.74 -1.30
CA GLY A 163 17.77 -5.33 -1.57
C GLY A 163 17.91 -6.66 -2.33
N ASP A 164 16.86 -7.37 -2.74
CA ASP A 164 17.06 -8.71 -3.36
C ASP A 164 16.03 -9.13 -4.44
N ALA A 165 15.73 -8.22 -5.37
CA ALA A 165 14.79 -8.48 -6.46
C ALA A 165 15.17 -9.70 -7.32
N GLU A 166 16.47 -9.97 -7.54
CA GLU A 166 16.94 -11.13 -8.33
C GLU A 166 16.69 -12.47 -7.62
N ALA A 167 16.97 -12.55 -6.30
CA ALA A 167 16.73 -13.77 -5.51
C ALA A 167 15.24 -14.06 -5.37
N ILE A 168 14.41 -13.02 -5.26
CA ILE A 168 12.95 -13.11 -5.22
C ILE A 168 12.43 -13.62 -6.57
N THR A 169 12.90 -13.05 -7.69
CA THR A 169 12.45 -13.46 -9.03
C THR A 169 12.71 -14.95 -9.29
N ALA A 170 13.80 -15.51 -8.76
CA ALA A 170 14.12 -16.93 -8.92
C ALA A 170 13.17 -17.88 -8.16
N SER A 171 12.55 -17.40 -7.08
CA SER A 171 11.71 -18.21 -6.17
C SER A 171 10.23 -18.14 -6.53
N TYR A 172 9.83 -17.14 -7.32
CA TYR A 172 8.44 -16.89 -7.67
C TYR A 172 8.16 -17.25 -9.14
N PRO A 173 6.92 -17.64 -9.48
CA PRO A 173 6.52 -17.82 -10.87
C PRO A 173 6.64 -16.51 -11.65
N SER A 174 6.67 -16.58 -12.99
CA SER A 174 6.86 -15.44 -13.90
C SER A 174 6.05 -14.21 -13.48
N SER A 175 6.74 -13.24 -12.88
CA SER A 175 6.15 -12.06 -12.27
C SER A 175 7.11 -10.89 -12.38
N PHE A 176 6.55 -9.68 -12.25
CA PHE A 176 7.35 -8.46 -12.19
C PHE A 176 7.62 -8.11 -10.73
N VAL A 177 8.86 -7.75 -10.43
CA VAL A 177 9.26 -7.31 -9.09
C VAL A 177 9.46 -5.79 -9.09
N ILE A 178 8.86 -5.11 -8.12
CA ILE A 178 9.05 -3.68 -7.85
C ILE A 178 9.58 -3.48 -6.42
N ASN A 179 10.42 -2.47 -6.24
CA ASN A 179 10.93 -2.10 -4.92
C ASN A 179 9.98 -1.14 -4.21
N LYS A 180 9.78 -1.36 -2.91
CA LYS A 180 9.15 -0.41 -2.00
C LYS A 180 10.17 0.62 -1.51
N PRO A 181 9.77 1.90 -1.33
CA PRO A 181 8.48 2.47 -1.71
C PRO A 181 8.35 2.57 -3.24
N PHE A 182 7.18 2.25 -3.79
CA PHE A 182 6.89 2.38 -5.22
C PHE A 182 6.09 3.65 -5.49
N THR A 183 6.35 4.29 -6.63
CA THR A 183 5.56 5.43 -7.10
C THR A 183 4.44 4.94 -8.02
N VAL A 184 3.49 5.81 -8.31
CA VAL A 184 2.43 5.53 -9.30
C VAL A 184 3.07 5.10 -10.64
N GLU A 185 4.11 5.80 -11.08
CA GLU A 185 4.77 5.53 -12.35
C GLU A 185 5.47 4.17 -12.38
N THR A 186 6.14 3.76 -11.29
CA THR A 186 6.82 2.47 -11.25
C THR A 186 5.82 1.32 -11.19
N LEU A 187 4.70 1.47 -10.47
CA LEU A 187 3.63 0.49 -10.45
C LEU A 187 2.98 0.36 -11.83
N LEU A 188 2.58 1.48 -12.46
CA LEU A 188 1.97 1.46 -13.80
C LEU A 188 2.90 0.87 -14.86
N SER A 189 4.18 1.22 -14.83
CA SER A 189 5.16 0.68 -15.77
C SER A 189 5.33 -0.83 -15.63
N ALA A 190 5.26 -1.34 -14.39
CA ALA A 190 5.31 -2.78 -14.14
C ALA A 190 3.99 -3.46 -14.55
N MET A 191 2.84 -2.81 -14.36
CA MET A 191 1.54 -3.32 -14.78
C MET A 191 1.41 -3.43 -16.31
N GLN A 192 1.88 -2.42 -17.04
CA GLN A 192 1.93 -2.47 -18.51
C GLN A 192 2.75 -3.65 -19.03
N LYS A 193 3.75 -4.12 -18.28
CA LYS A 193 4.53 -5.31 -18.65
C LYS A 193 3.87 -6.60 -18.18
N ALA A 194 3.15 -6.58 -17.06
CA ALA A 194 2.46 -7.74 -16.49
C ALA A 194 1.18 -8.15 -17.23
N LEU A 195 0.54 -7.20 -17.91
CA LEU A 195 -0.77 -7.39 -18.56
C LEU A 195 -0.69 -7.70 -20.08
N VAL A 196 0.52 -7.83 -20.63
CA VAL A 196 0.79 -8.10 -22.06
C VAL A 196 1.29 -9.52 -22.25
#